data_AF-A0AAU9VJR0-F1
#
_entry.id   AF-A0AAU9VJR0-F1
#
_cell.length_a   1.000
_cell.length_b   1.000
_cell.length_c   1.000
_cell.angle_alpha   90.00
_cell.angle_beta   90.00
_cell.angle_gamma   90.00
#
_symmetry.space_group_name_H-M   'P 1'
#
loop_
_entity.id
_entity.type
_entity.pdbx_description
1 polymer ?
#
loop_
_entity_poly.entity_id
_entity_poly.type
_entity_poly.pdbx_seq_one_letter_code
_entity_poly.pdbx_strand_id
1 'polypeptide(L)'
;ILKKSYKVSFVSSIYELARVVETSSNTGVNKAQLVSTHDGRVIVPVYDWCTFLGQYFKKITNIKKYHHFRFSKDEPSVVYCREYLTSPEQACVLLKDGAVIPPVSVLPQKINPEGLSDERRNYLHREIRQFCKPGTEDLVAPVP
;
A
#
# COMPACT_ATOMS: atom_id res chain seq x y z
N ILE A 1 10.09 -15.31 -13.70
CA ILE A 1 9.55 -15.21 -15.08
C ILE A 1 9.01 -13.80 -15.36
N LEU A 2 8.26 -13.17 -14.44
CA LEU A 2 7.81 -11.78 -14.55
C LEU A 2 8.89 -10.77 -14.98
N LYS A 3 10.03 -10.71 -14.27
CA LYS A 3 11.13 -9.78 -14.62
C LYS A 3 11.62 -9.94 -16.07
N LYS A 4 11.65 -11.18 -16.59
CA LYS A 4 12.03 -11.46 -17.98
C LYS A 4 10.96 -10.95 -18.94
N SER A 5 9.69 -11.27 -18.68
CA SER A 5 8.54 -10.81 -19.48
C SER A 5 8.48 -9.29 -19.57
N TYR A 6 8.64 -8.60 -18.44
CA TYR A 6 8.62 -7.14 -18.38
C TYR A 6 9.74 -6.50 -19.21
N LYS A 7 11.00 -7.00 -19.10
CA LYS A 7 12.14 -6.44 -19.84
C LYS A 7 11.99 -6.46 -21.36
N VAL A 8 11.23 -7.41 -21.89
CA VAL A 8 11.02 -7.56 -23.34
C VAL A 8 9.66 -7.05 -23.80
N SER A 9 8.84 -6.53 -22.89
CA SER A 9 7.54 -5.96 -23.19
C SER A 9 7.61 -4.44 -23.19
N PHE A 10 7.10 -3.82 -24.24
CA PHE A 10 6.86 -2.39 -24.22
C PHE A 10 5.54 -2.12 -23.48
N VAL A 11 5.63 -1.52 -22.30
CA VAL A 11 4.51 -1.27 -21.40
C VAL A 11 4.36 0.23 -21.24
N SER A 12 3.24 0.80 -21.72
CA SER A 12 2.94 2.22 -21.52
C SER A 12 1.86 2.44 -20.47
N SER A 13 0.99 1.45 -20.20
CA SER A 13 -0.13 1.59 -19.26
C SER A 13 -0.15 0.55 -18.14
N ILE A 14 -0.86 0.87 -17.05
CA ILE A 14 -1.15 -0.05 -15.95
C ILE A 14 -1.92 -1.30 -16.43
N TYR A 15 -2.80 -1.16 -17.44
CA TYR A 15 -3.51 -2.29 -18.02
C TYR A 15 -2.59 -3.25 -18.79
N GLU A 16 -1.61 -2.70 -19.51
CA GLU A 16 -0.59 -3.52 -20.17
C GLU A 16 0.34 -4.18 -19.16
N LEU A 17 0.70 -3.48 -18.08
CA LEU A 17 1.47 -4.08 -16.99
C LEU A 17 0.72 -5.25 -16.35
N ALA A 18 -0.57 -5.08 -16.07
CA ALA A 18 -1.43 -6.15 -15.56
C ALA A 18 -1.46 -7.35 -16.50
N ARG A 19 -1.56 -7.11 -17.82
CA ARG A 19 -1.49 -8.16 -18.84
C ARG A 19 -0.15 -8.88 -18.80
N VAL A 20 0.96 -8.15 -18.75
CA VAL A 20 2.31 -8.72 -18.64
C VAL A 20 2.42 -9.60 -17.39
N VAL A 21 1.85 -9.19 -16.26
CA VAL A 21 1.82 -10.00 -15.05
C VAL A 21 1.05 -11.30 -15.27
N GLU A 22 -0.17 -11.24 -15.77
CA GLU A 22 -1.01 -12.43 -16.03
C GLU A 22 -0.36 -13.39 -17.02
N THR A 23 0.25 -12.89 -18.10
CA THR A 23 0.88 -13.72 -19.13
C THR A 23 2.31 -14.15 -18.78
N SER A 24 2.88 -13.64 -17.69
CA SER A 24 4.27 -13.96 -17.32
C SER A 24 4.45 -15.34 -16.69
N SER A 25 3.39 -16.08 -16.41
CA SER A 25 3.47 -17.43 -15.90
C SER A 25 2.68 -18.39 -16.78
N ASN A 26 3.36 -19.42 -17.31
CA ASN A 26 2.72 -20.46 -18.13
C ASN A 26 1.64 -21.23 -17.35
N THR A 27 1.72 -21.25 -16.01
CA THR A 27 0.76 -21.92 -15.13
C THR A 27 -0.24 -20.95 -14.48
N GLY A 28 -0.20 -19.66 -14.83
CA GLY A 28 -1.15 -18.67 -14.32
C GLY A 28 -1.00 -18.31 -12.84
N VAL A 29 0.14 -18.61 -12.21
CA VAL A 29 0.38 -18.31 -10.78
C VAL A 29 0.50 -16.81 -10.48
N ASN A 30 0.82 -16.00 -11.47
CA ASN A 30 0.91 -14.55 -11.31
C ASN A 30 -0.45 -13.94 -11.61
N LYS A 31 -1.05 -13.29 -10.59
CA LYS A 31 -2.32 -12.60 -10.70
C LYS A 31 -2.15 -11.10 -10.53
N ALA A 32 -2.63 -10.35 -11.51
CA ALA A 32 -2.65 -8.90 -11.46
C ALA A 32 -3.94 -8.44 -10.78
N GLN A 33 -3.79 -7.58 -9.78
CA GLN A 33 -4.92 -6.91 -9.15
C GLN A 33 -4.77 -5.41 -9.37
N LEU A 34 -5.67 -4.82 -10.15
CA LEU A 34 -5.76 -3.38 -10.28
C LEU A 34 -6.32 -2.80 -8.97
N VAL A 35 -5.67 -1.75 -8.48
CA VAL A 35 -6.11 -1.00 -7.29
C VAL A 35 -6.84 0.30 -7.66
N SER A 36 -6.55 0.82 -8.86
CA SER A 36 -7.22 1.96 -9.48
C SER A 36 -7.14 1.87 -11.00
N THR A 37 -7.86 2.74 -11.68
CA THR A 37 -7.86 2.90 -13.13
C THR A 37 -7.35 4.29 -13.53
N HIS A 38 -7.03 4.46 -14.82
CA HIS A 38 -6.53 5.73 -15.36
C HIS A 38 -7.55 6.88 -15.30
N ASP A 39 -8.85 6.58 -15.31
CA ASP A 39 -9.95 7.55 -15.14
C ASP A 39 -10.24 7.87 -13.65
N GLY A 40 -9.37 7.44 -12.73
CA GLY A 40 -9.46 7.78 -11.31
C GLY A 40 -10.42 6.93 -10.50
N ARG A 41 -11.02 5.88 -11.08
CA ARG A 41 -11.86 4.95 -10.31
C ARG A 41 -10.99 4.14 -9.35
N VAL A 42 -11.33 4.20 -8.07
CA VAL A 42 -10.70 3.39 -7.01
C VAL A 42 -11.39 2.03 -6.96
N ILE A 43 -10.60 0.95 -7.14
CA ILE A 43 -11.08 -0.45 -7.05
C ILE A 43 -10.85 -0.97 -5.63
N VAL A 44 -9.67 -0.71 -5.08
CA VAL A 44 -9.30 -1.11 -3.72
C VAL A 44 -9.17 0.15 -2.86
N PRO A 45 -10.16 0.45 -1.99
CA PRO A 45 -10.11 1.65 -1.16
C PRO A 45 -9.00 1.55 -0.12
N VAL A 46 -8.28 2.66 0.05
CA VAL A 46 -7.33 2.85 1.16
C VAL A 46 -8.06 3.58 2.29
N TYR A 47 -7.85 3.13 3.52
CA TYR A 47 -8.49 3.69 4.72
C TYR A 47 -7.43 4.32 5.63
N ASP A 48 -7.78 5.41 6.31
CA ASP A 48 -6.91 6.07 7.29
C ASP A 48 -6.88 5.31 8.62
N TRP A 49 -6.23 4.15 8.60
CA TRP A 49 -5.97 3.35 9.80
C TRP A 49 -5.08 4.06 10.80
N CYS A 50 -4.19 4.95 10.34
CA CYS A 50 -3.25 5.67 11.20
C CYS A 50 -3.99 6.59 12.18
N THR A 51 -4.87 7.46 11.67
CA THR A 51 -5.66 8.36 12.52
C THR A 51 -6.67 7.56 13.34
N PHE A 52 -7.36 6.59 12.73
CA PHE A 52 -8.37 5.78 13.41
C PHE A 52 -7.78 4.97 14.57
N LEU A 53 -6.77 4.13 14.32
CA LEU A 53 -6.13 3.33 15.38
C LEU A 53 -5.36 4.21 16.37
N GLY A 54 -4.88 5.38 15.92
CA GLY A 54 -4.24 6.38 16.77
C GLY A 54 -5.14 6.92 17.87
N GLN A 55 -6.46 6.79 17.78
CA GLN A 55 -7.39 7.15 18.86
C GLN A 55 -7.35 6.15 20.02
N TYR A 56 -7.11 4.88 19.73
CA TYR A 56 -7.20 3.78 20.68
C TYR A 56 -5.82 3.33 21.22
N PHE A 57 -4.78 3.40 20.37
CA PHE A 57 -3.49 2.81 20.66
C PHE A 57 -2.36 3.82 20.82
N LYS A 58 -1.40 3.50 21.69
CA LYS A 58 -0.12 4.16 21.87
C LYS A 58 0.87 3.66 20.82
N LYS A 59 1.77 4.53 20.38
CA LYS A 59 2.89 4.14 19.53
C LYS A 59 3.92 3.40 20.37
N ILE A 60 4.45 2.30 19.85
CA ILE A 60 5.65 1.66 20.40
C ILE A 60 6.85 2.52 20.02
N THR A 61 7.52 3.10 21.01
CA THR A 61 8.72 3.89 20.79
C THR A 61 9.84 3.00 20.26
N ASN A 62 10.63 3.50 19.31
CA ASN A 62 11.74 2.74 18.72
C ASN A 62 11.36 1.36 18.16
N ILE A 63 10.14 1.19 17.61
CA ILE A 63 9.62 -0.11 17.15
C ILE A 63 10.59 -0.90 16.24
N LYS A 64 11.43 -0.20 15.47
CA LYS A 64 12.43 -0.80 14.57
C LYS A 64 13.60 -1.49 15.30
N LYS A 65 13.83 -1.21 16.58
CA LYS A 65 14.86 -1.87 17.40
C LYS A 65 14.47 -3.28 17.82
N TYR A 66 13.16 -3.55 17.90
CA TYR A 66 12.65 -4.84 18.32
C TYR A 66 12.52 -5.80 17.12
N HIS A 67 12.90 -7.06 17.31
CA HIS A 67 12.81 -8.11 16.29
C HIS A 67 11.77 -9.17 16.64
N HIS A 68 11.36 -9.25 17.90
CA HIS A 68 10.36 -10.20 18.37
C HIS A 68 9.22 -9.49 19.08
N PHE A 69 8.00 -9.83 18.68
CA PHE A 69 6.76 -9.35 19.27
C PHE A 69 5.91 -10.54 19.69
N ARG A 70 5.44 -10.54 20.94
CA ARG A 70 4.56 -11.57 21.48
C ARG A 70 3.29 -10.93 22.01
N PHE A 71 2.16 -11.54 21.67
CA PHE A 71 0.82 -11.16 22.12
C PHE A 71 0.26 -12.29 22.97
N SER A 72 -0.55 -11.96 23.97
CA SER A 72 -1.28 -12.94 24.79
C SER A 72 -2.76 -12.64 24.74
N LYS A 73 -3.59 -13.69 24.71
CA LYS A 73 -5.04 -13.54 24.87
C LYS A 73 -5.42 -13.10 26.29
N ASP A 74 -4.56 -13.41 27.27
CA ASP A 74 -4.80 -13.12 28.68
C ASP A 74 -4.49 -11.63 28.99
N GLU A 75 -3.66 -11.00 28.16
CA GLU A 75 -3.26 -9.58 28.28
C GLU A 75 -3.34 -8.88 26.91
N PRO A 76 -4.56 -8.69 26.36
CA PRO A 76 -4.77 -8.17 25.00
C PRO A 76 -4.33 -6.70 24.84
N SER A 77 -4.13 -5.97 25.94
CA SER A 77 -3.67 -4.59 25.95
C SER A 77 -2.15 -4.44 25.91
N VAL A 78 -1.39 -5.54 25.97
CA VAL A 78 0.07 -5.53 26.10
C VAL A 78 0.70 -6.27 24.94
N VAL A 79 1.73 -5.66 24.35
CA VAL A 79 2.67 -6.36 23.48
C VAL A 79 3.99 -6.50 24.20
N TYR A 80 4.59 -7.68 24.10
CA TYR A 80 5.90 -7.95 24.64
C TYR A 80 6.94 -7.90 23.53
N CYS A 81 7.97 -7.08 23.73
CA CYS A 81 8.98 -6.76 22.73
C CYS A 81 10.36 -7.27 23.17
N ARG A 82 11.16 -7.78 22.23
CA ARG A 82 12.59 -8.09 22.44
C ARG A 82 13.42 -7.56 21.28
N GLU A 83 14.59 -7.01 21.59
CA GLU A 83 15.58 -6.62 20.57
C GLU A 83 16.15 -7.88 19.91
N TYR A 84 16.77 -8.77 20.69
CA TYR A 84 17.26 -10.06 20.21
C TYR A 84 16.62 -11.22 20.98
N LEU A 85 16.82 -12.46 20.52
CA LEU A 85 16.28 -13.66 21.18
C LEU A 85 16.72 -13.79 22.65
N THR A 86 17.95 -13.38 22.95
CA THR A 86 18.57 -13.41 24.28
C THR A 86 18.28 -12.16 25.11
N SER A 87 17.71 -11.11 24.51
CA SER A 87 17.38 -9.89 25.24
C SER A 87 16.22 -10.13 26.20
N PRO A 88 16.20 -9.39 27.34
CA PRO A 88 15.04 -9.40 28.21
C PRO A 88 13.80 -8.91 27.47
N GLU A 89 12.66 -9.45 27.88
CA GLU A 89 11.37 -9.08 27.32
C GLU A 89 10.83 -7.82 28.00
N GLN A 90 10.40 -6.86 27.18
CA GLN A 90 9.83 -5.60 27.64
C GLN A 90 8.33 -5.59 27.34
N ALA A 91 7.51 -5.37 28.37
CA ALA A 91 6.08 -5.14 28.20
C ALA A 91 5.81 -3.70 27.72
N CYS A 92 5.00 -3.57 26.68
CA CYS A 92 4.54 -2.29 26.14
C CYS A 92 3.01 -2.28 26.14
N VAL A 93 2.42 -1.41 26.97
CA VAL A 93 0.96 -1.21 26.97
C VAL A 93 0.55 -0.49 25.69
N LEU A 94 -0.27 -1.13 24.86
CA LEU A 94 -0.75 -0.61 23.59
C LEU A 94 -2.01 0.23 23.76
N LEU A 95 -2.99 -0.19 24.54
CA LEU A 95 -4.23 0.58 24.69
C LEU A 95 -3.98 1.87 25.47
N LYS A 96 -4.61 2.96 25.01
CA LYS A 96 -4.68 4.22 25.74
C LYS A 96 -5.60 4.12 26.94
N ASP A 97 -6.76 3.50 26.73
CA ASP A 97 -7.77 3.19 27.74
C ASP A 97 -8.23 1.73 27.53
N GLY A 98 -8.21 0.93 28.58
CA GLY A 98 -8.61 -0.48 28.53
C GLY A 98 -10.13 -0.67 28.36
N ALA A 99 -10.94 0.33 28.69
CA ALA A 99 -12.39 0.29 28.51
C ALA A 99 -12.82 0.68 27.09
N VAL A 100 -11.94 1.31 26.31
CA VAL A 100 -12.26 1.85 24.98
C VAL A 100 -11.49 1.07 23.92
N ILE A 101 -12.19 0.15 23.25
CA ILE A 101 -11.63 -0.69 22.18
C ILE A 101 -12.17 -0.27 20.80
N PRO A 102 -11.39 -0.47 19.72
CA PRO A 102 -11.86 -0.15 18.39
C PRO A 102 -13.07 -1.03 18.01
N PRO A 103 -14.17 -0.45 17.49
CA PRO A 103 -15.31 -1.22 17.03
C PRO A 103 -14.95 -2.07 15.79
N VAL A 104 -15.24 -3.38 15.85
CA VAL A 104 -14.85 -4.35 14.81
C VAL A 104 -15.55 -4.13 13.46
N SER A 105 -16.76 -3.55 13.48
CA SER A 105 -17.58 -3.36 12.28
C SER A 105 -17.39 -2.00 11.59
N VAL A 106 -16.57 -1.12 12.15
CA VAL A 106 -16.41 0.25 11.64
C VAL A 106 -15.11 0.35 10.86
N LEU A 107 -15.23 0.75 9.60
CA LEU A 107 -14.07 1.08 8.77
C LEU A 107 -13.67 2.55 9.00
N PRO A 108 -12.36 2.86 8.96
CA PRO A 108 -11.91 4.25 8.99
C PRO A 108 -12.44 5.08 7.82
N GLN A 109 -12.12 6.37 7.82
CA GLN A 109 -12.37 7.21 6.66
C GLN A 109 -11.58 6.72 5.44
N LYS A 110 -12.22 6.70 4.27
CA LYS A 110 -11.55 6.41 3.00
C LYS A 110 -10.63 7.57 2.62
N ILE A 111 -9.42 7.24 2.23
CA ILE A 111 -8.46 8.19 1.65
C ILE A 111 -8.72 8.23 0.15
N ASN A 112 -9.11 9.39 -0.35
CA ASN A 112 -9.20 9.63 -1.78
C ASN A 112 -7.83 10.08 -2.29
N PRO A 113 -7.31 9.48 -3.38
CA PRO A 113 -6.08 9.97 -3.98
C PRO A 113 -6.32 11.38 -4.55
N GLU A 114 -5.43 12.32 -4.23
CA GLU A 114 -5.49 13.70 -4.74
C GLU A 114 -5.22 13.77 -6.26
N GLY A 115 -4.63 12.72 -6.83
CA GLY A 115 -4.24 12.67 -8.23
C GLY A 115 -2.84 13.23 -8.46
N LEU A 116 -2.57 13.63 -9.70
CA LEU A 116 -1.29 14.25 -10.08
C LEU A 116 -1.39 15.76 -9.94
N SER A 117 -0.34 16.39 -9.40
CA SER A 117 -0.23 17.85 -9.40
C SER A 117 -0.11 18.40 -10.83
N ASP A 118 -0.40 19.69 -11.02
CA ASP A 118 -0.28 20.33 -12.33
C ASP A 118 1.15 20.33 -12.85
N GLU A 119 2.15 20.49 -11.98
CA GLU A 119 3.57 20.36 -12.36
C GLU A 119 3.85 18.95 -12.89
N ARG A 120 3.29 17.92 -12.24
CA ARG A 120 3.48 16.54 -12.65
C ARG A 120 2.77 16.24 -13.97
N ARG A 121 1.55 16.75 -14.18
CA ARG A 121 0.81 16.63 -15.45
C ARG A 121 1.59 17.29 -16.59
N ASN A 122 2.06 18.51 -16.38
CA ASN A 122 2.92 19.25 -17.32
C ASN A 122 4.19 18.48 -17.69
N TYR A 123 4.90 17.94 -16.70
CA TYR A 123 6.09 17.13 -16.94
C TYR A 123 5.80 15.89 -17.78
N LEU A 124 4.75 15.14 -17.43
CA LEU A 124 4.38 13.92 -18.17
C LEU A 124 4.02 14.25 -19.62
N HIS A 125 3.22 15.29 -19.83
CA HIS A 125 2.82 15.73 -21.16
C HIS A 125 4.02 16.16 -22.02
N ARG A 126 4.95 16.94 -21.44
CA ARG A 126 6.09 17.50 -22.20
C ARG A 126 7.20 16.48 -22.44
N GLU A 127 7.57 15.72 -21.41
CA GLU A 127 8.78 14.90 -21.42
C GLU A 127 8.48 13.43 -21.74
N ILE A 128 7.35 12.89 -21.26
CA ILE A 128 7.08 11.45 -21.28
C ILE A 128 6.16 11.05 -22.45
N ARG A 129 5.29 11.96 -22.91
CA ARG A 129 4.28 11.66 -23.94
C ARG A 129 4.85 11.03 -25.21
N GLN A 130 6.01 11.49 -25.69
CA GLN A 130 6.67 10.93 -26.89
C GLN A 130 7.10 9.46 -26.74
N PHE A 131 7.24 8.96 -25.51
CA PHE A 131 7.59 7.58 -25.22
C PHE A 131 6.37 6.70 -24.95
N CYS A 132 5.16 7.26 -25.01
CA CYS A 132 3.95 6.48 -24.87
C CYS A 132 3.70 5.67 -26.15
N LYS A 133 3.06 4.51 -25.99
CA LYS A 133 2.56 3.74 -27.11
C LYS A 133 1.41 4.48 -27.79
N PRO A 134 1.28 4.43 -29.13
CA PRO A 134 0.13 4.99 -29.83
C PRO A 134 -1.21 4.55 -29.22
N GLY A 135 -2.05 5.54 -28.88
CA GLY A 135 -3.35 5.36 -28.26
C GLY A 135 -3.34 5.30 -26.72
N THR A 136 -2.19 5.53 -26.07
CA THR A 136 -2.06 5.56 -24.60
C THR A 136 -1.60 6.90 -24.05
N GLU A 137 -1.28 7.86 -24.92
CA GLU A 137 -0.74 9.17 -24.60
C GLU A 137 -1.66 9.92 -23.64
N ASP A 138 -2.95 9.99 -23.94
CA ASP A 138 -3.91 10.73 -23.12
C ASP A 138 -4.27 10.02 -21.81
N LEU A 139 -3.97 8.72 -21.71
CA LEU A 139 -4.14 7.96 -20.46
C LEU A 139 -2.96 8.17 -19.51
N VAL A 140 -1.75 8.26 -20.06
CA VAL A 140 -0.50 8.24 -19.28
C VAL A 140 0.07 9.64 -19.07
N ALA A 141 -0.11 10.51 -20.07
CA ALA A 141 0.42 11.86 -20.14
C ALA A 141 -0.64 12.82 -20.72
N PRO A 142 -1.78 13.00 -20.02
CA PRO A 142 -2.87 13.86 -20.46
C PRO A 142 -2.45 15.33 -20.57
N VAL A 143 -3.23 16.11 -21.31
CA VAL A 143 -3.06 17.55 -21.40
C VAL A 143 -3.23 18.19 -20.00
N PRO A 144 -2.39 19.18 -19.64
CA PRO A 144 -2.49 19.96 -18.40
C PRO A 144 -3.78 20.76 -18.27
#